data_AF-A0A6N2EMR6-F1
#
_entry.id   AF-A0A6N2EMR6-F1
#
_cell.length_a   1.000
_cell.length_b   1.000
_cell.length_c   1.000
_cell.angle_alpha   90.00
_cell.angle_beta   90.00
_cell.angle_gamma   90.00
#
_symmetry.space_group_name_H-M   'P 1'
#
loop_
_entity.id
_entity.type
_entity.pdbx_description
1 polymer ?
#
loop_
_entity_poly.entity_id
_entity_poly.type
_entity_poly.pdbx_seq_one_letter_code
_entity_poly.pdbx_strand_id
1 'polypeptide(L)'
;MAARLASLRGLSVLLAALVLSGCDLGASRRAPDVGPGGGNRIDPALSGDGRLLASVLERDGQGRVIVQQQPGGGLRPLRLRRRQPHGSPSLSWNGRYLAVLVQEGAQRRAVIEDRLRGRLLRLPLPPGSQPERLSLASDGTRLAVQLLRNGRRQVEVFDLRGLLERDLPPGQAVLGGGAGQP
;
A
#
# COMPACT_ATOMS: atom_id res chain seq x y z
N MET A 1 54.54 42.39 33.86
CA MET A 1 54.51 41.65 32.58
C MET A 1 53.20 40.87 32.56
N ALA A 2 52.15 41.44 31.97
CA ALA A 2 50.79 40.90 31.95
C ALA A 2 50.30 40.77 30.50
N ALA A 3 49.36 39.84 30.27
CA ALA A 3 48.73 39.40 29.02
C ALA A 3 49.27 38.03 28.56
N ARG A 4 48.46 37.03 28.23
CA ARG A 4 47.13 37.04 27.62
C ARG A 4 46.29 35.85 28.06
N LEU A 5 45.27 36.07 28.90
CA LEU A 5 44.09 35.19 28.97
C LEU A 5 43.10 35.65 27.90
N ALA A 6 43.30 35.23 26.64
CA ALA A 6 42.43 35.64 25.53
C ALA A 6 42.15 34.55 24.50
N SER A 7 42.42 33.27 24.78
CA SER A 7 42.21 32.18 23.81
C SER A 7 41.04 31.24 24.14
N LEU A 8 40.52 31.22 25.37
CA LEU A 8 39.42 30.31 25.72
C LEU A 8 38.03 30.78 25.30
N ARG A 9 37.83 32.08 25.02
CA ARG A 9 36.53 32.59 24.55
C ARG A 9 36.22 32.22 23.09
N GLY A 10 37.24 32.03 22.26
CA GLY A 10 37.06 31.63 20.86
C GLY A 10 36.65 30.17 20.69
N LEU A 11 37.17 29.28 21.55
CA LEU A 11 36.87 27.85 21.50
C LEU A 11 35.40 27.55 21.89
N SER A 12 34.85 28.30 22.85
CA SER A 12 33.45 28.16 23.29
C SER A 12 32.44 28.63 22.23
N VAL A 13 32.78 29.66 21.44
CA VAL A 13 31.92 30.14 20.34
C VAL A 13 31.95 29.15 19.16
N LEU A 14 33.10 28.53 18.89
CA LEU A 14 33.21 27.49 17.86
C LEU A 14 32.45 26.21 18.21
N LEU A 15 32.47 25.81 19.50
CA LEU A 15 31.73 24.63 19.96
C LEU A 15 30.21 24.86 19.93
N ALA A 16 29.74 26.07 20.25
CA ALA A 16 28.33 26.44 20.17
C ALA A 16 27.79 26.47 18.73
N ALA A 17 28.61 26.88 17.75
CA ALA A 17 28.26 26.84 16.33
C ALA A 17 28.17 25.40 15.77
N LEU A 18 28.93 24.45 16.35
CA LEU A 18 28.90 23.05 15.95
C LEU A 18 27.62 22.32 16.40
N VAL A 19 26.99 22.75 17.50
CA VAL A 19 25.73 22.18 18.00
C VAL A 19 24.50 22.74 17.26
N LEU A 20 24.65 23.90 16.59
CA LEU A 20 23.63 24.53 15.74
C LEU A 20 23.64 24.06 14.27
N SER A 21 24.60 23.23 13.89
CA SER A 21 24.55 22.42 12.64
C SER A 21 23.77 21.14 12.94
N GLY A 22 22.55 21.26 13.44
CA GLY A 22 21.45 21.63 12.57
C GLY A 22 20.74 20.32 12.29
N CYS A 23 19.70 20.07 13.07
CA CYS A 23 18.79 18.97 12.88
C CYS A 23 18.27 19.01 11.44
N ASP A 24 18.90 18.27 10.54
CA ASP A 24 18.32 17.91 9.25
C ASP A 24 17.24 16.86 9.56
N LEU A 25 16.15 17.32 10.20
CA LEU A 25 14.88 16.61 10.30
C LEU A 25 14.44 16.42 8.85
N GLY A 26 14.90 15.30 8.27
CA GLY A 26 14.93 15.02 6.85
C GLY A 26 13.77 15.67 6.11
N ALA A 27 14.06 16.76 5.41
CA ALA A 27 13.07 17.46 4.62
C ALA A 27 12.34 16.42 3.77
N SER A 28 11.01 16.34 3.92
CA SER A 28 10.17 15.41 3.17
C SER A 28 10.42 15.61 1.68
N ARG A 29 11.25 14.74 1.09
CA ARG A 29 11.56 14.80 -0.33
C ARG A 29 10.39 14.18 -1.07
N ARG A 30 9.55 15.03 -1.65
CA ARG A 30 8.48 14.60 -2.57
C ARG A 30 9.15 13.89 -3.76
N ALA A 31 8.80 12.63 -3.98
CA ALA A 31 9.15 11.95 -5.23
C ALA A 31 8.49 12.71 -6.40
N PRO A 32 9.15 12.84 -7.56
CA PRO A 32 8.54 13.46 -8.73
C PRO A 32 7.21 12.77 -9.06
N ASP A 33 6.22 13.51 -9.58
CA ASP A 33 5.01 12.87 -10.09
C ASP A 33 5.40 12.05 -11.33
N VAL A 34 5.46 10.72 -11.14
CA VAL A 34 5.73 9.79 -12.21
C VAL A 34 4.54 8.87 -12.37
N GLY A 35 3.89 8.94 -13.53
CA GLY A 35 2.69 8.19 -13.89
C GLY A 35 1.95 8.82 -15.06
N PRO A 36 0.79 8.29 -15.45
CA PRO A 36 -0.01 8.88 -16.53
C PRO A 36 -0.44 10.30 -16.16
N GLY A 37 0.04 11.29 -16.91
CA GLY A 37 -0.34 12.69 -16.74
C GLY A 37 -1.82 12.94 -17.04
N GLY A 38 -2.43 13.88 -16.29
CA GLY A 38 -3.84 14.28 -16.42
C GLY A 38 -4.82 13.44 -15.57
N GLY A 39 -5.83 14.11 -15.01
CA GLY A 39 -6.86 13.53 -14.14
C GLY A 39 -6.49 13.53 -12.65
N ASN A 40 -7.50 13.39 -11.77
CA ASN A 40 -7.30 13.29 -10.33
C ASN A 40 -6.86 11.86 -9.97
N ARG A 41 -5.93 11.73 -9.02
CA ARG A 41 -5.53 10.42 -8.48
C ARG A 41 -5.87 10.38 -7.00
N ILE A 42 -6.74 9.46 -6.62
CA ILE A 42 -7.23 9.28 -5.25
C ILE A 42 -7.02 7.83 -4.79
N ASP A 43 -7.29 7.56 -3.51
CA ASP A 43 -7.16 6.24 -2.87
C ASP A 43 -5.80 5.56 -3.16
N PRO A 44 -4.66 6.16 -2.75
CA PRO A 44 -3.34 5.57 -2.98
C PRO A 44 -3.12 4.32 -2.11
N ALA A 45 -2.47 3.31 -2.68
CA ALA A 45 -2.01 2.12 -1.98
C ALA A 45 -0.61 1.72 -2.46
N LEU A 46 0.37 1.77 -1.55
CA LEU A 46 1.75 1.37 -1.83
C LEU A 46 1.96 -0.09 -1.43
N SER A 47 2.71 -0.86 -2.21
CA SER A 47 3.19 -2.19 -1.81
C SER A 47 4.16 -2.07 -0.63
N GLY A 48 4.25 -3.12 0.19
CA GLY A 48 5.14 -3.12 1.36
C GLY A 48 6.63 -2.99 1.02
N ASP A 49 7.03 -3.41 -0.18
CA ASP A 49 8.38 -3.23 -0.73
C ASP A 49 8.60 -1.87 -1.42
N GLY A 50 7.56 -1.03 -1.51
CA GLY A 50 7.59 0.29 -2.10
C GLY A 50 7.70 0.33 -3.63
N ARG A 51 7.69 -0.81 -4.33
CA ARG A 51 7.93 -0.89 -5.78
C ARG A 51 6.70 -0.65 -6.63
N LEU A 52 5.51 -0.73 -6.05
CA LEU A 52 4.25 -0.57 -6.75
C LEU A 52 3.35 0.40 -6.01
N LEU A 53 2.72 1.29 -6.77
CA LEU A 53 1.67 2.18 -6.30
C LEU A 53 0.41 1.87 -7.10
N ALA A 54 -0.66 1.51 -6.41
CA ALA A 54 -2.00 1.47 -6.97
C ALA A 54 -2.75 2.76 -6.59
N SER A 55 -3.58 3.25 -7.48
CA SER A 55 -4.43 4.43 -7.22
C SER A 55 -5.67 4.39 -8.10
N VAL A 56 -6.72 5.12 -7.72
CA VAL A 56 -7.86 5.37 -8.59
C VAL A 56 -7.56 6.62 -9.41
N LEU A 57 -7.49 6.48 -10.72
CA LEU A 57 -7.44 7.58 -11.67
C LEU A 57 -8.87 7.97 -12.04
N GLU A 58 -9.25 9.19 -11.73
CA GLU A 58 -10.54 9.77 -12.11
C GLU A 58 -10.39 10.63 -13.36
N ARG A 59 -11.15 10.29 -14.39
CA ARG A 59 -11.32 11.08 -15.61
C ARG A 59 -12.78 11.10 -16.02
N ASP A 60 -13.30 12.26 -16.34
CA ASP A 60 -14.68 12.44 -16.86
C ASP A 60 -15.75 11.79 -15.96
N GLY A 61 -15.56 11.86 -14.63
CA GLY A 61 -16.45 11.26 -13.64
C GLY A 61 -16.34 9.73 -13.52
N GLN A 62 -15.39 9.09 -14.22
CA GLN A 62 -15.13 7.66 -14.15
C GLN A 62 -13.83 7.36 -13.42
N GLY A 63 -13.93 6.63 -12.31
CA GLY A 63 -12.78 6.10 -11.57
C GLY A 63 -12.30 4.77 -12.17
N ARG A 64 -11.00 4.66 -12.44
CA ARG A 64 -10.34 3.42 -12.84
C ARG A 64 -9.11 3.18 -11.99
N VAL A 65 -8.97 1.97 -11.46
CA VAL A 65 -7.74 1.59 -10.75
C VAL A 65 -6.61 1.40 -11.75
N ILE A 66 -5.48 2.05 -11.46
CA ILE A 66 -4.21 1.88 -12.16
C ILE A 66 -3.16 1.36 -11.18
N VAL A 67 -2.17 0.65 -11.70
CA VAL A 67 -0.99 0.21 -10.94
C VAL A 67 0.24 0.71 -11.69
N GLN A 68 1.17 1.33 -10.98
CA GLN A 68 2.38 1.90 -11.53
C GLN A 68 3.61 1.46 -10.74
N GLN A 69 4.74 1.37 -11.42
CA GLN A 69 6.04 1.13 -10.79
C GLN A 69 6.53 2.35 -10.03
N GLN A 70 7.28 2.10 -8.97
CA GLN A 70 7.95 3.11 -8.18
C GLN A 70 9.42 2.73 -7.96
N PRO A 71 10.36 3.70 -8.08
CA PRO A 71 10.17 4.98 -8.76
C PRO A 71 9.98 4.77 -10.28
N GLY A 72 9.40 5.75 -10.99
CA GLY A 72 9.41 5.75 -12.46
C GLY A 72 8.06 5.63 -13.17
N GLY A 73 6.95 5.39 -12.46
CA GLY A 73 5.58 5.60 -12.96
C GLY A 73 5.11 4.66 -14.08
N GLY A 74 5.93 3.71 -14.52
CA GLY A 74 5.59 2.78 -15.59
C GLY A 74 4.38 1.93 -15.24
N LEU A 75 3.30 2.05 -16.03
CA LEU A 75 2.05 1.32 -15.78
C LEU A 75 2.25 -0.19 -15.87
N ARG A 76 1.61 -0.91 -14.94
CA ARG A 76 1.53 -2.37 -14.93
C ARG A 76 0.12 -2.81 -15.28
N PRO A 77 -0.04 -3.78 -16.20
CA PRO A 77 -1.36 -4.23 -16.62
C PRO A 77 -2.08 -4.93 -15.47
N LEU A 78 -3.39 -4.72 -15.39
CA LEU A 78 -4.31 -5.48 -14.55
C LEU A 78 -4.85 -6.67 -15.35
N ARG A 79 -4.92 -7.85 -14.73
CA ARG A 79 -5.47 -9.08 -15.33
C ARG A 79 -6.94 -9.30 -14.96
N LEU A 80 -7.68 -8.21 -14.76
CA LEU A 80 -9.09 -8.20 -14.39
C LEU A 80 -10.03 -8.11 -15.60
N ARG A 81 -9.71 -8.81 -16.69
CA ARG A 81 -10.44 -8.72 -17.97
C ARG A 81 -11.96 -8.93 -17.76
N ARG A 82 -12.77 -8.09 -18.42
CA ARG A 82 -14.25 -8.00 -18.31
C ARG A 82 -14.82 -7.46 -17.00
N ARG A 83 -13.97 -7.09 -16.04
CA ARG A 83 -14.38 -6.31 -14.86
C ARG A 83 -13.87 -4.90 -14.99
N GLN A 84 -14.54 -3.94 -14.37
CA GLN A 84 -14.09 -2.56 -14.29
C GLN A 84 -13.61 -2.30 -12.86
N PRO A 85 -12.29 -2.40 -12.57
CA PRO A 85 -11.73 -2.05 -11.28
C PRO A 85 -11.84 -0.53 -11.10
N HIS A 86 -12.57 -0.10 -10.08
CA HIS A 86 -12.96 1.32 -9.94
C HIS A 86 -12.60 1.93 -8.61
N GLY A 87 -12.28 1.15 -7.57
CA GLY A 87 -12.10 1.72 -6.24
C GLY A 87 -11.33 0.86 -5.25
N SER A 88 -10.89 1.53 -4.18
CA SER A 88 -10.27 0.95 -2.99
C SER A 88 -9.17 -0.09 -3.27
N PRO A 89 -8.12 0.26 -4.05
CA PRO A 89 -6.99 -0.64 -4.24
C PRO A 89 -6.23 -0.86 -2.92
N SER A 90 -5.68 -2.06 -2.73
CA SER A 90 -4.78 -2.38 -1.62
C SER A 90 -3.80 -3.49 -2.04
N LEU A 91 -2.51 -3.28 -1.80
CA LEU A 91 -1.42 -4.16 -2.27
C LEU A 91 -0.81 -4.96 -1.11
N SER A 92 -0.41 -6.19 -1.40
CA SER A 92 0.44 -6.99 -0.51
C SER A 92 1.92 -6.50 -0.55
N TRP A 93 2.80 -7.16 0.20
CA TRP A 93 4.19 -6.76 0.39
C TRP A 93 4.96 -6.57 -0.93
N ASN A 94 5.07 -7.57 -1.81
CA ASN A 94 5.67 -7.38 -3.15
C ASN A 94 4.65 -6.94 -4.22
N GLY A 95 3.41 -6.67 -3.80
CA GLY A 95 2.30 -6.34 -4.67
C GLY A 95 1.89 -7.46 -5.63
N ARG A 96 2.19 -8.73 -5.30
CA ARG A 96 1.64 -9.90 -5.99
C ARG A 96 0.13 -9.93 -5.88
N TYR A 97 -0.40 -9.62 -4.71
CA TYR A 97 -1.84 -9.54 -4.48
C TYR A 97 -2.31 -8.09 -4.54
N LEU A 98 -3.35 -7.85 -5.35
CA LEU A 98 -4.08 -6.59 -5.39
C LEU A 98 -5.53 -6.87 -4.99
N ALA A 99 -5.92 -6.42 -3.80
CA ALA A 99 -7.32 -6.33 -3.42
C ALA A 99 -7.93 -5.08 -4.05
N VAL A 100 -9.10 -5.21 -4.66
CA VAL A 100 -9.75 -4.11 -5.38
C VAL A 100 -11.26 -4.30 -5.47
N LEU A 101 -12.00 -3.18 -5.54
CA LEU A 101 -13.42 -3.19 -5.87
C LEU A 101 -13.61 -3.15 -7.38
N VAL A 102 -14.41 -4.08 -7.88
CA VAL A 102 -14.81 -4.15 -9.28
C VAL A 102 -16.31 -3.98 -9.44
N GLN A 103 -16.73 -3.43 -10.57
CA GLN A 103 -18.12 -3.49 -11.01
C GLN A 103 -18.34 -4.76 -11.84
N GLU A 104 -19.31 -5.58 -11.44
CA GLU A 104 -19.76 -6.75 -12.19
C GLU A 104 -21.29 -6.71 -12.31
N GLY A 105 -21.77 -6.27 -13.48
CA GLY A 105 -23.18 -5.90 -13.68
C GLY A 105 -23.57 -4.72 -12.80
N ALA A 106 -24.67 -4.84 -12.05
CA ALA A 106 -25.12 -3.82 -11.09
C ALA A 106 -24.42 -3.91 -9.71
N GLN A 107 -23.62 -4.95 -9.46
CA GLN A 107 -23.07 -5.23 -8.14
C GLN A 107 -21.59 -4.84 -8.04
N ARG A 108 -21.22 -4.18 -6.93
CA ARG A 108 -19.81 -4.02 -6.54
C ARG A 108 -19.35 -5.30 -5.86
N ARG A 109 -18.14 -5.76 -6.22
CA ARG A 109 -17.54 -6.98 -5.64
C ARG A 109 -16.13 -6.69 -5.16
N ALA A 110 -15.79 -7.25 -4.00
CA ALA A 110 -14.42 -7.33 -3.51
C ALA A 110 -13.73 -8.53 -4.15
N VAL A 111 -12.59 -8.28 -4.80
CA VAL A 111 -11.78 -9.31 -5.44
C VAL A 111 -10.31 -9.12 -5.11
N ILE A 112 -9.54 -10.20 -5.20
CA ILE A 112 -8.08 -10.19 -5.09
C ILE A 112 -7.49 -10.77 -6.36
N GLU A 113 -6.71 -9.97 -7.08
CA GLU A 113 -5.92 -10.41 -8.23
C GLU A 113 -4.59 -10.99 -7.73
N ASP A 114 -4.31 -12.27 -8.02
CA ASP A 114 -2.96 -12.83 -7.99
C ASP A 114 -2.27 -12.45 -9.31
N ARG A 115 -1.47 -11.38 -9.26
CA ARG A 115 -0.81 -10.78 -10.42
C ARG A 115 0.30 -11.66 -10.99
N LEU A 116 0.88 -12.54 -10.17
CA LEU A 116 1.87 -13.53 -10.59
C LEU A 116 1.19 -14.59 -11.47
N ARG A 117 0.13 -15.22 -10.94
CA ARG A 117 -0.55 -16.34 -11.60
C ARG A 117 -1.68 -15.93 -12.55
N GLY A 118 -2.07 -14.66 -12.55
CA GLY A 118 -3.24 -14.17 -13.28
C GLY A 118 -4.57 -14.77 -12.79
N ARG A 119 -4.61 -15.21 -11.53
CA ARG A 119 -5.83 -15.79 -10.92
C ARG A 119 -6.60 -14.70 -10.19
N LEU A 120 -7.92 -14.88 -10.13
CA LEU A 120 -8.81 -14.00 -9.40
C LEU A 120 -9.47 -14.77 -8.27
N LEU A 121 -9.32 -14.28 -7.04
CA LEU A 121 -10.11 -14.71 -5.90
C LEU A 121 -11.27 -13.74 -5.71
N ARG A 122 -12.50 -14.26 -5.69
CA ARG A 122 -13.69 -13.50 -5.29
C ARG A 122 -13.90 -13.73 -3.80
N LEU A 123 -14.05 -12.65 -3.03
CA LEU A 123 -14.31 -12.79 -1.61
C LEU A 123 -15.80 -13.12 -1.39
N PRO A 124 -16.13 -14.23 -0.70
CA PRO A 124 -17.51 -14.50 -0.30
C PRO A 124 -17.88 -13.53 0.82
N LEU A 125 -18.85 -12.67 0.56
CA LEU A 125 -19.36 -11.70 1.52
C LEU A 125 -20.71 -12.14 2.08
N PRO A 126 -21.08 -11.72 3.30
CA PRO A 126 -22.42 -11.95 3.84
C PRO A 126 -23.51 -11.52 2.84
N PRO A 127 -24.59 -12.29 2.66
CA PRO A 127 -25.69 -11.92 1.76
C PRO A 127 -26.24 -10.52 2.06
N GLY A 128 -26.53 -9.75 1.00
CA GLY A 128 -27.06 -8.40 1.12
C GLY A 128 -26.06 -7.34 1.59
N SER A 129 -24.78 -7.69 1.75
CA SER A 129 -23.72 -6.70 2.03
C SER A 129 -23.10 -6.14 0.75
N GLN A 130 -22.74 -4.86 0.79
CA GLN A 130 -22.03 -4.17 -0.29
C GLN A 130 -20.64 -3.72 0.20
N PRO A 131 -19.55 -4.13 -0.46
CA PRO A 131 -18.22 -3.70 -0.06
C PRO A 131 -17.94 -2.26 -0.53
N GLU A 132 -17.39 -1.45 0.38
CA GLU A 132 -17.09 -0.04 0.15
C GLU A 132 -15.59 0.30 0.24
N ARG A 133 -14.86 -0.34 1.17
CA ARG A 133 -13.41 -0.16 1.35
C ARG A 133 -12.73 -1.48 1.70
N LEU A 134 -11.48 -1.61 1.27
CA LEU A 134 -10.65 -2.80 1.38
C LEU A 134 -9.29 -2.40 1.99
N SER A 135 -8.77 -3.23 2.89
CA SER A 135 -7.40 -3.12 3.39
C SER A 135 -6.81 -4.52 3.53
N LEU A 136 -5.92 -4.85 2.60
CA LEU A 136 -5.20 -6.13 2.56
C LEU A 136 -3.99 -6.04 3.47
N ALA A 137 -3.81 -7.04 4.34
CA ALA A 137 -2.59 -7.17 5.11
C ALA A 137 -1.39 -7.36 4.17
N SER A 138 -0.25 -6.75 4.49
CA SER A 138 0.96 -6.85 3.64
C SER A 138 1.38 -8.30 3.41
N ASP A 139 1.19 -9.19 4.39
CA ASP A 139 1.50 -10.62 4.24
C ASP A 139 0.46 -11.42 3.44
N GLY A 140 -0.60 -10.78 2.94
CA GLY A 140 -1.67 -11.39 2.16
C GLY A 140 -2.62 -12.30 2.95
N THR A 141 -2.46 -12.43 4.27
CA THR A 141 -3.22 -13.42 5.06
C THR A 141 -4.58 -12.96 5.53
N ARG A 142 -4.83 -11.65 5.55
CA ARG A 142 -6.08 -11.06 6.07
C ARG A 142 -6.53 -9.91 5.19
N LEU A 143 -7.84 -9.73 5.07
CA LEU A 143 -8.43 -8.59 4.38
C LEU A 143 -9.51 -7.98 5.26
N ALA A 144 -9.33 -6.72 5.66
CA ALA A 144 -10.39 -5.94 6.28
C ALA A 144 -11.29 -5.33 5.19
N VAL A 145 -12.61 -5.44 5.37
CA VAL A 145 -13.60 -4.92 4.44
C VAL A 145 -14.61 -4.07 5.19
N GLN A 146 -14.83 -2.84 4.73
CA GLN A 146 -15.97 -2.05 5.12
C GLN A 146 -17.18 -2.47 4.29
N LEU A 147 -18.22 -2.96 4.95
CA LEU A 147 -19.46 -3.46 4.37
C LEU A 147 -20.62 -2.55 4.74
N LEU A 148 -21.42 -2.15 3.75
CA LEU A 148 -22.74 -1.57 3.95
C LEU A 148 -23.76 -2.71 3.98
N ARG A 149 -24.45 -2.88 5.11
CA ARG A 149 -25.52 -3.88 5.28
C ARG A 149 -26.67 -3.27 6.08
N ASN A 150 -27.88 -3.31 5.54
CA ASN A 150 -29.09 -2.75 6.17
C ASN A 150 -28.90 -1.29 6.63
N GLY A 151 -28.27 -0.45 5.78
CA GLY A 151 -28.00 0.96 6.07
C GLY A 151 -26.86 1.22 7.07
N ARG A 152 -26.22 0.18 7.62
CA ARG A 152 -25.11 0.31 8.56
C ARG A 152 -23.79 -0.06 7.89
N ARG A 153 -22.76 0.75 8.13
CA ARG A 153 -21.38 0.42 7.76
C ARG A 153 -20.73 -0.37 8.89
N GLN A 154 -20.16 -1.51 8.58
CA GLN A 154 -19.45 -2.37 9.51
C GLN A 154 -18.09 -2.75 8.92
N VAL A 155 -17.08 -2.93 9.77
CA VAL A 155 -15.77 -3.41 9.32
C VAL A 155 -15.63 -4.86 9.77
N GLU A 156 -15.39 -5.74 8.81
CA GLU A 156 -15.19 -7.17 9.04
C GLU A 156 -13.80 -7.59 8.53
N VAL A 157 -13.14 -8.52 9.22
CA VAL A 157 -11.82 -9.05 8.83
C VAL A 157 -11.98 -10.49 8.35
N PHE A 158 -11.53 -10.75 7.13
CA PHE A 158 -11.58 -12.05 6.49
C PHE A 158 -10.22 -12.71 6.55
N ASP A 159 -10.19 -13.98 6.94
CA ASP A 159 -9.01 -14.83 6.88
C ASP A 159 -8.82 -15.34 5.44
N LEU A 160 -7.61 -15.19 4.92
CA LEU A 160 -7.21 -15.61 3.58
C LEU A 160 -6.17 -16.75 3.62
N ARG A 161 -5.79 -17.21 4.81
CA ARG A 161 -4.91 -18.38 4.96
C ARG A 161 -5.58 -19.59 4.32
N GLY A 162 -4.82 -20.33 3.51
CA GLY A 162 -5.33 -21.45 2.72
C GLY A 162 -5.99 -21.06 1.39
N LEU A 163 -6.31 -19.78 1.17
CA LEU A 163 -6.76 -19.26 -0.12
C LEU A 163 -5.63 -18.59 -0.89
N LEU A 164 -4.76 -17.87 -0.16
CA LEU A 164 -3.58 -17.19 -0.70
C LEU A 164 -2.31 -17.73 -0.03
N GLU A 165 -1.20 -17.67 -0.77
CA GLU A 165 0.12 -17.87 -0.20
C GLU A 165 0.54 -16.62 0.57
N ARG A 166 1.36 -16.77 1.61
CA ARG A 166 1.88 -15.61 2.34
C ARG A 166 2.83 -14.82 1.46
N ASP A 167 2.69 -13.50 1.48
CA ASP A 167 3.55 -12.56 0.78
C ASP A 167 4.50 -11.85 1.75
N LEU A 168 5.65 -12.45 2.01
CA LEU A 168 6.59 -11.95 3.01
C LEU A 168 7.81 -11.29 2.35
N PRO A 169 8.46 -10.34 3.06
CA PRO A 169 9.81 -9.93 2.72
C PRO A 169 10.74 -11.15 2.56
N PRO A 170 11.71 -11.10 1.63
CA PRO A 170 12.76 -12.09 1.56
C PRO A 170 13.44 -12.29 2.93
N GLY A 171 13.72 -13.54 3.29
CA GLY A 171 14.42 -13.87 4.54
C GLY A 171 13.53 -13.94 5.79
N GLN A 172 12.23 -13.63 5.71
CA GLN A 172 11.29 -14.00 6.77
C GLN A 172 10.88 -15.47 6.60
N ALA A 173 11.33 -16.32 7.52
CA ALA A 173 10.94 -17.72 7.54
C ALA A 173 9.41 -17.85 7.67
N VAL A 174 8.80 -18.62 6.77
CA VAL A 174 7.49 -19.23 7.06
C VAL A 174 7.79 -20.24 8.16
N LEU A 175 7.29 -20.03 9.38
CA LEU A 175 7.35 -21.04 10.44
C LEU A 175 6.63 -22.30 9.93
N GLY A 176 7.39 -23.20 9.32
CA GLY A 176 6.92 -24.50 8.88
C GLY A 176 6.61 -25.30 10.13
N GLY A 177 5.33 -25.56 10.36
CA GLY A 177 4.85 -26.50 11.37
C GLY A 177 5.23 -27.91 11.00
N GLY A 178 6.53 -28.24 11.03
CA GLY A 178 6.99 -29.60 11.14
C GLY A 178 6.84 -30.01 12.60
N ALA A 179 5.64 -30.45 12.99
CA ALA A 179 5.51 -31.25 14.19
C ALA A 179 6.31 -32.54 13.93
N GLY A 180 7.46 -32.66 14.60
CA GLY A 180 8.14 -33.94 14.72
C GLY A 180 7.15 -34.95 15.28
N GLN A 181 6.99 -36.06 14.57
CA GLN A 181 6.46 -37.28 15.17
C GLN A 181 7.63 -38.20 15.50
N PRO A 182 7.53 -38.92 16.63
CA PRO A 182 8.65 -39.59 17.31
C PRO A 182 9.26 -40.75 16.52
#